data_AF-A0A975G963-F1
#
_entry.id   AF-A0A975G963-F1
#
_cell.length_a   1.000
_cell.length_b   1.000
_cell.length_c   1.000
_cell.angle_alpha   90.00
_cell.angle_beta   90.00
_cell.angle_gamma   90.00
#
_symmetry.space_group_name_H-M   'P 1'
#
loop_
_entity.id
_entity.type
_entity.pdbx_description
1 polymer ?
#
loop_
_entity_poly.entity_id
_entity_poly.type
_entity_poly.pdbx_seq_one_letter_code
_entity_poly.pdbx_strand_id
1 'polypeptide(L)'
;MSRSRLILLVATTALFIGAVVLFMRGKDAAAKDTAAATEQAKAHATSTRAARSNPSTPEGPAARDPRPEPERTLDQINAWLADDSLPSEQAARNLWTVFSDARQTKEVRQEALEHALNLTTDKQLVAEFIQIYGQPGLWSGQIGETALDELYNRGKAAKLSASAALLVHATGEFRDHIRELLRFEVDDPEADDATLIRKAHEKLTAQPQSGQ
;
A
#
# COMPACT_ATOMS: atom_id res chain seq x y z
N MET A 1 -5.45 -29.01 27.16
CA MET A 1 -4.56 -29.33 26.03
C MET A 1 -3.38 -30.17 26.51
N SER A 2 -3.11 -31.30 25.86
CA SER A 2 -1.99 -32.19 26.24
C SER A 2 -0.64 -31.51 26.00
N ARG A 3 0.28 -31.62 26.98
CA ARG A 3 1.64 -31.05 26.93
C ARG A 3 2.41 -31.44 25.67
N SER A 4 2.08 -32.57 25.05
CA SER A 4 2.67 -33.03 23.79
C SER A 4 2.30 -32.17 22.58
N ARG A 5 1.13 -31.49 22.59
CA ARG A 5 0.71 -30.60 21.50
C ARG A 5 1.36 -29.22 21.58
N LEU A 6 1.71 -28.76 22.79
CA LEU A 6 2.42 -27.51 23.01
C LEU A 6 3.89 -27.60 22.55
N ILE A 7 4.54 -28.74 22.79
CA ILE A 7 5.93 -28.98 22.37
C ILE A 7 6.03 -29.06 20.84
N LEU A 8 5.06 -29.68 20.18
CA LEU A 8 5.03 -29.78 18.70
C LEU A 8 4.82 -28.41 18.05
N LEU A 9 4.00 -27.55 18.64
CA LEU A 9 3.72 -26.19 18.12
C LEU A 9 4.93 -25.27 18.26
N VAL A 10 5.65 -25.32 19.40
CA VAL A 10 6.85 -24.50 19.62
C VAL A 10 8.01 -24.93 18.72
N ALA A 11 8.13 -26.23 18.44
CA ALA A 11 9.17 -26.76 17.56
C ALA A 11 8.98 -26.33 16.09
N THR A 12 7.74 -26.22 15.60
CA THR A 12 7.48 -25.75 14.23
C THR A 12 7.69 -24.26 14.06
N THR A 13 7.37 -23.43 15.06
CA THR A 13 7.63 -21.97 14.98
C THR A 13 9.12 -21.65 14.98
N ALA A 14 9.93 -22.38 15.77
CA ALA A 14 11.38 -22.17 15.84
C ALA A 14 12.09 -22.57 14.52
N LEU A 15 11.60 -23.60 13.83
CA LEU A 15 12.16 -24.04 12.54
C LEU A 15 11.85 -23.04 11.41
N PHE A 16 10.69 -22.37 11.47
CA PHE A 16 10.29 -21.38 10.49
C PHE A 16 11.13 -20.09 10.60
N ILE A 17 11.37 -19.60 11.82
CA ILE A 17 12.21 -18.42 12.07
C ILE A 17 13.67 -18.68 11.64
N GLY A 18 14.20 -19.88 11.91
CA GLY A 18 15.56 -20.26 11.50
C GLY A 18 15.75 -20.30 9.98
N ALA A 19 14.74 -20.74 9.22
CA ALA A 19 14.80 -20.80 7.76
C ALA A 19 14.76 -19.40 7.11
N VAL A 20 13.95 -18.48 7.65
CA VAL A 20 13.83 -17.10 7.14
C VAL A 20 15.13 -16.31 7.34
N VAL A 21 15.80 -16.47 8.48
CA VAL A 21 17.09 -15.79 8.75
C VAL A 21 18.22 -16.31 7.84
N LEU A 22 18.22 -17.59 7.48
CA LEU A 22 19.19 -18.16 6.53
C LEU A 22 18.93 -17.71 5.09
N PHE A 23 17.67 -17.51 4.70
CA PHE A 23 17.31 -17.04 3.35
C PHE A 23 17.65 -15.55 3.14
N MET A 24 17.53 -14.72 4.19
CA MET A 24 17.90 -13.30 4.11
C MET A 24 19.40 -13.06 4.09
N ARG A 25 20.23 -13.99 4.56
CA ARG A 25 21.69 -13.86 4.58
C ARG A 25 22.39 -14.24 3.27
N GLY A 26 21.64 -14.74 2.29
CA GLY A 26 22.16 -15.16 0.98
C GLY A 26 22.14 -14.11 -0.12
N LYS A 27 21.65 -12.88 0.15
CA LYS A 27 21.33 -11.89 -0.89
C LYS A 27 22.30 -10.70 -1.00
N ASP A 28 23.44 -10.74 -0.31
CA ASP A 28 24.43 -9.66 -0.29
C ASP A 28 25.74 -9.98 -1.05
N ALA A 29 25.72 -10.89 -2.01
CA ALA A 29 26.91 -11.25 -2.80
C ALA A 29 26.64 -11.22 -4.31
N ALA A 30 26.32 -10.06 -4.87
CA ALA A 30 26.54 -9.77 -6.31
C ALA A 30 26.39 -8.27 -6.61
N ALA A 31 27.33 -7.45 -6.13
CA ALA A 31 27.56 -6.12 -6.68
C ALA A 31 29.03 -6.01 -7.09
N LYS A 32 29.31 -6.20 -8.39
CA LYS A 32 30.48 -5.61 -9.05
C LYS A 32 30.38 -5.71 -10.58
N ASP A 33 30.79 -4.60 -11.19
CA ASP A 33 31.13 -4.37 -12.60
C ASP A 33 29.93 -4.31 -13.56
N THR A 34 29.68 -3.23 -14.31
CA THR A 34 30.64 -2.65 -15.26
C THR A 34 30.15 -1.27 -15.73
N ALA A 35 31.05 -0.29 -15.71
CA ALA A 35 30.90 0.99 -16.39
C ALA A 35 31.46 0.90 -17.84
N ALA A 36 30.97 1.81 -18.70
CA ALA A 36 31.52 2.25 -19.99
C ALA A 36 31.05 1.55 -21.28
N ALA A 37 30.45 2.37 -22.17
CA ALA A 37 30.55 2.41 -23.65
C ALA A 37 29.21 2.93 -24.24
N THR A 38 29.06 3.85 -25.21
CA THR A 38 29.93 4.70 -26.03
C THR A 38 28.99 5.63 -26.83
N GLU A 39 29.35 6.90 -27.03
CA GLU A 39 28.75 7.82 -28.01
C GLU A 39 28.97 7.36 -29.46
N GLN A 40 27.97 7.53 -30.35
CA GLN A 40 28.00 7.81 -31.81
C GLN A 40 26.68 7.31 -32.46
N ALA A 41 26.03 7.89 -33.49
CA ALA A 41 26.34 8.99 -34.39
C ALA A 41 25.08 9.52 -35.12
N LYS A 42 25.21 10.76 -35.61
CA LYS A 42 24.56 11.53 -36.69
C LYS A 42 23.53 10.89 -37.66
N ALA A 43 22.42 11.63 -37.81
CA ALA A 43 21.82 12.23 -39.02
C ALA A 43 21.48 11.41 -40.29
N HIS A 44 20.21 11.46 -40.70
CA HIS A 44 19.84 11.64 -42.11
C HIS A 44 18.49 12.35 -42.32
N ALA A 45 18.48 13.28 -43.28
CA ALA A 45 17.38 14.13 -43.70
C ALA A 45 16.54 13.47 -44.81
N THR A 46 15.30 13.94 -45.04
CA THR A 46 14.84 14.52 -46.33
C THR A 46 13.31 14.67 -46.37
N SER A 47 12.89 15.84 -46.89
CA SER A 47 11.50 16.29 -47.03
C SER A 47 10.77 15.65 -48.21
N THR A 48 9.43 15.61 -48.18
CA THR A 48 8.60 15.87 -49.37
C THR A 48 7.21 16.38 -48.98
N ARG A 49 6.66 17.22 -49.85
CA ARG A 49 5.61 18.22 -49.63
C ARG A 49 4.31 17.83 -50.37
N ALA A 50 3.19 18.13 -49.71
CA ALA A 50 1.84 18.49 -50.18
C ALA A 50 0.94 17.49 -50.94
N ALA A 51 -0.34 17.36 -50.48
CA ALA A 51 -1.50 17.98 -51.17
C ALA A 51 -2.86 17.75 -50.43
N ARG A 52 -3.65 18.85 -50.35
CA ARG A 52 -5.13 19.00 -50.39
C ARG A 52 -6.03 18.67 -49.16
N SER A 53 -6.59 19.77 -48.63
CA SER A 53 -7.88 20.00 -47.92
C SER A 53 -9.09 19.45 -48.71
N ASN A 54 -10.30 19.12 -48.21
CA ASN A 54 -11.19 19.49 -47.07
C ASN A 54 -12.42 18.51 -47.11
N PRO A 55 -13.53 18.59 -46.32
CA PRO A 55 -13.77 19.05 -44.94
C PRO A 55 -14.67 18.09 -44.08
N SER A 56 -14.83 18.42 -42.79
CA SER A 56 -16.02 18.14 -41.94
C SER A 56 -16.26 16.73 -41.33
N THR A 57 -15.63 16.47 -40.18
CA THR A 57 -16.33 15.94 -38.98
C THR A 57 -15.62 16.50 -37.74
N PRO A 58 -16.27 17.30 -36.87
CA PRO A 58 -15.71 17.60 -35.56
C PRO A 58 -16.02 16.42 -34.62
N GLU A 59 -15.32 15.31 -34.77
CA GLU A 59 -15.11 14.43 -33.62
C GLU A 59 -14.06 15.14 -32.77
N GLY A 60 -14.54 15.96 -31.83
CA GLY A 60 -13.68 16.51 -30.80
C GLY A 60 -12.93 15.34 -30.17
N PRO A 61 -11.59 15.38 -30.07
CA PRO A 61 -10.91 14.40 -29.26
C PRO A 61 -11.45 14.63 -27.86
N ALA A 62 -12.18 13.65 -27.31
CA ALA A 62 -12.29 13.54 -25.87
C ALA A 62 -10.85 13.56 -25.38
N ALA A 63 -10.44 14.69 -24.81
CA ALA A 63 -9.10 14.86 -24.28
C ALA A 63 -8.96 13.74 -23.24
N ARG A 64 -8.29 12.65 -23.63
CA ARG A 64 -7.81 11.69 -22.66
C ARG A 64 -6.86 12.50 -21.81
N ASP A 65 -7.26 12.74 -20.56
CA ASP A 65 -6.34 13.30 -19.58
C ASP A 65 -5.03 12.52 -19.70
N PRO A 66 -3.91 13.20 -19.99
CA PRO A 66 -2.65 12.52 -20.16
C PRO A 66 -2.37 11.74 -18.88
N ARG A 67 -2.02 10.46 -19.04
CA ARG A 67 -1.57 9.64 -17.91
C ARG A 67 -0.40 10.38 -17.26
N PRO A 68 -0.41 10.57 -15.93
CA PRO A 68 0.71 11.23 -15.26
C PRO A 68 2.01 10.47 -15.55
N GLU A 69 3.05 11.20 -15.93
CA GLU A 69 4.38 10.66 -16.13
C GLU A 69 4.95 10.23 -14.77
N PRO A 70 5.32 8.94 -14.57
CA PRO A 70 5.69 8.41 -13.26
C PRO A 70 6.84 9.19 -12.59
N GLU A 71 7.86 9.57 -13.37
CA GLU A 71 9.00 10.36 -12.89
C GLU A 71 8.56 11.70 -12.31
N ARG A 72 7.65 12.41 -12.98
CA ARG A 72 7.10 13.68 -12.48
C ARG A 72 6.30 13.50 -11.20
N THR A 73 5.57 12.40 -11.07
CA THR A 73 4.83 12.12 -9.83
C THR A 73 5.79 11.83 -8.67
N LEU A 74 6.88 11.08 -8.90
CA LEU A 74 7.89 10.81 -7.86
C LEU A 74 8.62 12.09 -7.42
N ASP A 75 8.98 12.95 -8.38
CA ASP A 75 9.56 14.27 -8.06
C ASP A 75 8.60 15.11 -7.21
N GLN A 76 7.31 15.05 -7.52
CA GLN A 76 6.28 15.77 -6.77
C GLN A 76 6.10 15.21 -5.35
N ILE A 77 6.16 13.88 -5.17
CA ILE A 77 6.17 13.22 -3.85
C ILE A 77 7.37 13.74 -3.04
N ASN A 78 8.57 13.70 -3.62
CA ASN A 78 9.79 14.16 -2.96
C ASN A 78 9.71 15.64 -2.58
N ALA A 79 9.14 16.47 -3.46
CA ALA A 79 8.92 17.89 -3.17
C ALA A 79 7.99 18.12 -1.98
N TRP A 80 6.91 17.36 -1.84
CA TRP A 80 6.02 17.45 -0.68
C TRP A 80 6.70 16.99 0.62
N LEU A 81 7.55 15.96 0.54
CA LEU A 81 8.26 15.42 1.70
C LEU A 81 9.39 16.34 2.19
N ALA A 82 9.98 17.11 1.29
CA ALA A 82 11.06 18.06 1.61
C ALA A 82 10.57 19.48 1.94
N ASP A 83 9.29 19.77 1.76
CA ASP A 83 8.72 21.10 2.00
C ASP A 83 8.33 21.25 3.48
N ASP A 84 9.25 21.82 4.28
CA ASP A 84 9.02 22.11 5.71
C ASP A 84 7.85 23.09 5.96
N SER A 85 7.40 23.82 4.93
CA SER A 85 6.25 24.71 5.02
C SER A 85 4.90 24.01 4.83
N LEU A 86 4.92 22.78 4.29
CA LEU A 86 3.73 21.97 4.07
C LEU A 86 3.39 21.20 5.36
N PRO A 87 2.19 21.39 5.95
CA PRO A 87 1.80 20.62 7.12
C PRO A 87 1.79 19.11 6.82
N SER A 88 2.31 18.28 7.72
CA SER A 88 2.43 16.82 7.52
C SER A 88 1.10 16.15 7.17
N GLU A 89 -0.01 16.64 7.75
CA GLU A 89 -1.35 16.16 7.44
C GLU A 89 -1.76 16.47 5.99
N GLN A 90 -1.37 17.64 5.46
CA GLN A 90 -1.61 17.98 4.06
C GLN A 90 -0.73 17.15 3.13
N ALA A 91 0.54 16.92 3.49
CA ALA A 91 1.41 16.02 2.75
C ALA A 91 0.84 14.60 2.69
N ALA A 92 0.39 14.05 3.83
CA ALA A 92 -0.25 12.74 3.91
C ALA A 92 -1.46 12.63 2.97
N ARG A 93 -2.37 13.62 2.98
CA ARG A 93 -3.53 13.65 2.06
C ARG A 93 -3.14 13.64 0.58
N ASN A 94 -2.11 14.41 0.22
CA ASN A 94 -1.61 14.42 -1.16
C ASN A 94 -1.07 13.03 -1.55
N LEU A 95 -0.36 12.35 -0.66
CA LEU A 95 0.16 11.00 -0.88
C LEU A 95 -0.95 9.95 -0.97
N TRP A 96 -1.97 10.01 -0.11
CA TRP A 96 -3.16 9.16 -0.21
C TRP A 96 -3.87 9.31 -1.55
N THR A 97 -3.94 10.55 -2.07
CA THR A 97 -4.49 10.84 -3.40
C THR A 97 -3.68 10.13 -4.50
N VAL A 98 -2.36 10.20 -4.45
CA VAL A 98 -1.48 9.52 -5.43
C VAL A 98 -1.62 7.99 -5.32
N PHE A 99 -1.61 7.44 -4.11
CA PHE A 99 -1.79 6.00 -3.88
C PHE A 99 -3.12 5.49 -4.47
N SER A 100 -4.20 6.23 -4.29
CA SER A 100 -5.54 5.85 -4.76
C SER A 100 -5.79 6.09 -6.25
N ASP A 101 -4.86 6.73 -6.99
CA ASP A 101 -5.01 6.98 -8.42
C ASP A 101 -4.61 5.75 -9.25
N ALA A 102 -5.61 5.05 -9.80
CA ALA A 102 -5.43 3.87 -10.63
C ALA A 102 -4.61 4.11 -11.92
N ARG A 103 -4.39 5.36 -12.33
CA ARG A 103 -3.56 5.71 -13.47
C ARG A 103 -2.06 5.67 -13.14
N GLN A 104 -1.69 5.78 -11.87
CA GLN A 104 -0.30 5.70 -11.43
C GLN A 104 0.25 4.28 -11.59
N THR A 105 1.57 4.15 -11.65
CA THR A 105 2.20 2.81 -11.69
C THR A 105 2.11 2.14 -10.32
N LYS A 106 2.47 0.87 -10.23
CA LYS A 106 2.47 0.17 -8.93
C LYS A 106 3.54 0.74 -8.00
N GLU A 107 4.69 1.08 -8.55
CA GLU A 107 5.85 1.62 -7.86
C GLU A 107 5.53 3.00 -7.25
N VAL A 108 4.92 3.90 -8.03
CA VAL A 108 4.50 5.22 -7.55
C VAL A 108 3.46 5.11 -6.43
N ARG A 109 2.51 4.18 -6.57
CA ARG A 109 1.49 3.96 -5.53
C ARG A 109 2.10 3.37 -4.27
N GLN A 110 3.03 2.44 -4.40
CA GLN A 110 3.74 1.84 -3.27
C GLN A 110 4.54 2.90 -2.50
N GLU A 111 5.34 3.71 -3.19
CA GLU A 111 6.09 4.82 -2.58
C GLU A 111 5.16 5.80 -1.86
N ALA A 112 4.05 6.19 -2.52
CA ALA A 112 3.07 7.08 -1.93
C ALA A 112 2.42 6.48 -0.66
N LEU A 113 2.11 5.18 -0.67
CA LEU A 113 1.54 4.49 0.49
C LEU A 113 2.50 4.49 1.68
N GLU A 114 3.76 4.11 1.47
CA GLU A 114 4.76 4.02 2.54
C GLU A 114 4.91 5.37 3.27
N HIS A 115 5.03 6.45 2.50
CA HIS A 115 5.11 7.79 3.08
C HIS A 115 3.80 8.26 3.69
N ALA A 116 2.66 7.96 3.05
CA ALA A 116 1.35 8.34 3.58
C ALA A 116 1.12 7.70 4.95
N LEU A 117 1.42 6.41 5.12
CA LEU A 117 1.30 5.69 6.38
C LEU A 117 2.20 6.33 7.45
N ASN A 118 3.46 6.62 7.14
CA ASN A 118 4.40 7.25 8.08
C ASN A 118 3.94 8.62 8.60
N LEU A 119 3.26 9.41 7.75
CA LEU A 119 2.77 10.74 8.12
C LEU A 119 1.36 10.72 8.74
N THR A 120 0.64 9.60 8.63
CA THR A 120 -0.73 9.48 9.10
C THR A 120 -0.79 9.09 10.56
N THR A 121 -1.53 9.83 11.37
CA THR A 121 -1.78 9.47 12.78
C THR A 121 -2.84 8.39 12.90
N ASP A 122 -2.88 7.69 14.05
CA ASP A 122 -3.91 6.69 14.37
C ASP A 122 -5.35 7.23 14.20
N LYS A 123 -5.57 8.50 14.52
CA LYS A 123 -6.88 9.16 14.37
C LYS A 123 -7.27 9.34 12.90
N GLN A 124 -6.31 9.57 12.02
CA GLN A 124 -6.53 9.82 10.59
C GLN A 124 -6.61 8.51 9.80
N LEU A 125 -5.85 7.49 10.19
CA LEU A 125 -5.68 6.24 9.45
C LEU A 125 -7.01 5.59 9.05
N VAL A 126 -7.97 5.53 9.99
CA VAL A 126 -9.29 4.93 9.75
C VAL A 126 -10.05 5.71 8.67
N ALA A 127 -10.01 7.04 8.71
CA ALA A 127 -10.70 7.86 7.74
C ALA A 127 -10.12 7.69 6.32
N GLU A 128 -8.80 7.61 6.21
CA GLU A 128 -8.11 7.42 4.93
C GLU A 128 -8.39 6.02 4.35
N PHE A 129 -8.31 4.98 5.19
CA PHE A 129 -8.64 3.61 4.76
C PHE A 129 -10.11 3.52 4.32
N ILE A 130 -11.01 4.26 5.00
CA ILE A 130 -12.42 4.34 4.61
C ILE A 130 -12.60 4.90 3.21
N GLN A 131 -11.84 5.93 2.84
CA GLN A 131 -11.99 6.58 1.53
C GLN A 131 -11.57 5.69 0.37
N ILE A 132 -10.63 4.77 0.58
CA ILE A 132 -9.97 4.04 -0.50
C ILE A 132 -10.23 2.52 -0.49
N TYR A 133 -10.88 1.96 0.54
CA TYR A 133 -11.15 0.51 0.63
C TYR A 133 -12.00 -0.03 -0.52
N GLY A 134 -12.81 0.82 -1.17
CA GLY A 134 -13.77 0.39 -2.19
C GLY A 134 -13.13 0.03 -3.52
N GLN A 135 -11.82 0.26 -3.67
CA GLN A 135 -11.11 0.06 -4.93
C GLN A 135 -10.71 -1.41 -5.12
N PRO A 136 -11.29 -2.13 -6.11
CA PRO A 136 -10.99 -3.54 -6.32
C PRO A 136 -9.52 -3.76 -6.66
N GLY A 137 -8.87 -4.70 -5.95
CA GLY A 137 -7.49 -5.11 -6.21
C GLY A 137 -6.40 -4.15 -5.75
N LEU A 138 -6.76 -3.02 -5.12
CA LEU A 138 -5.79 -2.05 -4.58
C LEU A 138 -4.86 -2.73 -3.56
N TRP A 139 -5.43 -3.52 -2.65
CA TRP A 139 -4.74 -4.12 -1.51
C TRP A 139 -4.10 -5.49 -1.79
N SER A 140 -3.48 -5.65 -2.95
CA SER A 140 -2.88 -6.93 -3.37
C SER A 140 -1.36 -6.87 -3.43
N GLY A 141 -0.71 -8.02 -3.21
CA GLY A 141 0.76 -8.14 -3.20
C GLY A 141 1.42 -7.20 -2.18
N GLN A 142 2.52 -6.56 -2.57
CA GLN A 142 3.32 -5.68 -1.72
C GLN A 142 2.52 -4.56 -1.03
N ILE A 143 1.52 -4.00 -1.72
CA ILE A 143 0.65 -2.95 -1.16
C ILE A 143 -0.14 -3.49 0.03
N GLY A 144 -0.69 -4.70 -0.11
CA GLY A 144 -1.41 -5.37 0.98
C GLY A 144 -0.47 -5.70 2.14
N GLU A 145 0.73 -6.22 1.87
CA GLU A 145 1.74 -6.52 2.89
C GLU A 145 2.14 -5.26 3.67
N THR A 146 2.40 -4.15 2.98
CA THR A 146 2.77 -2.87 3.58
C THR A 146 1.67 -2.33 4.49
N ALA A 147 0.42 -2.37 4.02
CA ALA A 147 -0.73 -1.97 4.83
C ALA A 147 -0.91 -2.88 6.06
N LEU A 148 -0.65 -4.18 5.92
CA LEU A 148 -0.76 -5.14 7.01
C LEU A 148 0.32 -4.93 8.07
N ASP A 149 1.58 -4.80 7.67
CA ASP A 149 2.72 -4.53 8.54
C ASP A 149 2.49 -3.26 9.36
N GLU A 150 1.96 -2.23 8.70
CA GLU A 150 1.61 -1.00 9.38
C GLU A 150 0.52 -1.22 10.43
N LEU A 151 -0.55 -1.94 10.11
CA LEU A 151 -1.61 -2.24 11.08
C LEU A 151 -1.07 -2.98 12.31
N TYR A 152 -0.13 -3.92 12.14
CA TYR A 152 0.50 -4.62 13.26
C TYR A 152 1.22 -3.67 14.23
N ASN A 153 1.79 -2.58 13.72
CA ASN A 153 2.55 -1.59 14.47
C ASN A 153 1.72 -0.45 15.07
N ARG A 154 0.42 -0.38 14.75
CA ARG A 154 -0.49 0.69 15.23
C ARG A 154 -1.09 0.40 16.60
N GLY A 155 -1.55 1.48 17.25
CA GLY A 155 -2.30 1.40 18.50
C GLY A 155 -3.56 0.56 18.35
N LYS A 156 -3.95 -0.15 19.42
CA LYS A 156 -5.04 -1.14 19.39
C LYS A 156 -6.35 -0.60 18.79
N ALA A 157 -6.72 0.63 19.10
CA ALA A 157 -7.95 1.23 18.59
C ALA A 157 -7.90 1.46 17.07
N ALA A 158 -6.80 2.02 16.55
CA ALA A 158 -6.62 2.23 15.11
C ALA A 158 -6.52 0.90 14.37
N LYS A 159 -5.72 -0.04 14.89
CA LYS A 159 -5.59 -1.42 14.37
C LYS A 159 -6.95 -2.09 14.23
N LEU A 160 -7.74 -2.17 15.30
CA LEU A 160 -9.08 -2.79 15.27
C LEU A 160 -10.01 -2.10 14.27
N SER A 161 -10.05 -0.77 14.27
CA SER A 161 -10.95 0.01 13.41
C SER A 161 -10.59 -0.15 11.92
N ALA A 162 -9.31 0.00 11.59
CA ALA A 162 -8.82 -0.07 10.23
C ALA A 162 -8.86 -1.50 9.66
N SER A 163 -8.49 -2.51 10.45
CA SER A 163 -8.62 -3.91 10.04
C SER A 163 -10.07 -4.31 9.81
N ALA A 164 -11.01 -3.86 10.67
CA ALA A 164 -12.44 -4.12 10.47
C ALA A 164 -12.96 -3.47 9.18
N ALA A 165 -12.55 -2.23 8.88
CA ALA A 165 -12.90 -1.56 7.64
C ALA A 165 -12.35 -2.30 6.40
N LEU A 166 -11.09 -2.75 6.45
CA LEU A 166 -10.46 -3.48 5.36
C LEU A 166 -11.07 -4.86 5.13
N LEU A 167 -11.47 -5.60 6.19
CA LEU A 167 -12.02 -6.95 6.06
C LEU A 167 -13.24 -7.01 5.13
N VAL A 168 -14.04 -5.94 5.08
CA VAL A 168 -15.22 -5.87 4.21
C VAL A 168 -14.83 -5.98 2.74
N HIS A 169 -13.69 -5.40 2.33
CA HIS A 169 -13.31 -5.22 0.93
C HIS A 169 -12.07 -5.99 0.51
N ALA A 170 -11.27 -6.46 1.46
CA ALA A 170 -10.11 -7.29 1.20
C ALA A 170 -10.53 -8.60 0.51
N THR A 171 -9.70 -9.07 -0.40
CA THR A 171 -9.89 -10.32 -1.14
C THR A 171 -8.60 -11.15 -1.11
N GLY A 172 -8.74 -12.47 -1.36
CA GLY A 172 -7.62 -13.40 -1.39
C GLY A 172 -6.84 -13.45 -0.08
N GLU A 173 -5.53 -13.69 -0.18
CA GLU A 173 -4.61 -13.83 0.95
C GLU A 173 -4.60 -12.62 1.89
N PHE A 174 -4.69 -11.39 1.35
CA PHE A 174 -4.77 -10.20 2.17
C PHE A 174 -6.01 -10.20 3.08
N ARG A 175 -7.15 -10.69 2.59
CA ARG A 175 -8.35 -10.86 3.42
C ARG A 175 -8.11 -11.83 4.56
N ASP A 176 -7.45 -12.94 4.27
CA ASP A 176 -7.19 -13.99 5.26
C ASP A 176 -6.26 -13.47 6.36
N HIS A 177 -5.22 -12.71 6.02
CA HIS A 177 -4.33 -12.07 7.00
C HIS A 177 -5.05 -11.01 7.85
N ILE A 178 -5.92 -10.18 7.25
CA ILE A 178 -6.75 -9.22 8.01
C ILE A 178 -7.72 -9.95 8.94
N ARG A 179 -8.30 -11.07 8.50
CA ARG A 179 -9.17 -11.92 9.32
C ARG A 179 -8.40 -12.49 10.50
N GLU A 180 -7.20 -13.02 10.29
CA GLU A 180 -6.35 -13.56 11.35
C GLU A 180 -5.95 -12.50 12.37
N LEU A 181 -5.55 -11.32 11.91
CA LEU A 181 -5.27 -10.17 12.78
C LEU A 181 -6.47 -9.82 13.66
N LEU A 182 -7.68 -9.76 13.08
CA LEU A 182 -8.89 -9.48 13.84
C LEU A 182 -9.22 -10.60 14.84
N ARG A 183 -9.12 -11.87 14.44
CA ARG A 183 -9.32 -13.02 15.34
C ARG A 183 -8.43 -12.95 16.57
N PHE A 184 -7.16 -12.60 16.36
CA PHE A 184 -6.20 -12.40 17.43
C PHE A 184 -6.63 -11.23 18.34
N GLU A 185 -6.92 -10.06 17.79
CA GLU A 185 -7.26 -8.87 18.58
C GLU A 185 -8.61 -8.99 19.32
N VAL A 186 -9.57 -9.71 18.74
CA VAL A 186 -10.88 -9.96 19.38
C VAL A 186 -10.89 -11.19 20.29
N ASP A 187 -9.82 -11.99 20.31
CA ASP A 187 -9.72 -13.24 21.09
C ASP A 187 -10.84 -14.23 20.75
N ASP A 188 -11.05 -14.45 19.44
CA ASP A 188 -12.01 -15.42 18.92
C ASP A 188 -11.50 -16.05 17.62
N PRO A 189 -10.79 -17.20 17.69
CA PRO A 189 -10.19 -17.82 16.51
C PRO A 189 -11.20 -18.39 15.52
N GLU A 190 -12.43 -18.66 15.95
CA GLU A 190 -13.48 -19.30 15.13
C GLU A 190 -14.49 -18.29 14.58
N ALA A 191 -14.39 -17.01 14.97
CA ALA A 191 -15.29 -15.97 14.50
C ALA A 191 -15.27 -15.85 12.96
N ASP A 192 -16.47 -15.71 12.41
CA ASP A 192 -16.70 -15.31 11.03
C ASP A 192 -16.54 -13.79 10.86
N ASP A 193 -16.51 -13.32 9.62
CA ASP A 193 -16.21 -11.92 9.31
C ASP A 193 -17.21 -10.94 9.96
N ALA A 194 -18.50 -11.30 9.99
CA ALA A 194 -19.53 -10.48 10.62
C ALA A 194 -19.34 -10.39 12.14
N THR A 195 -19.00 -11.51 12.78
CA THR A 195 -18.72 -11.57 14.21
C THR A 195 -17.45 -10.79 14.56
N LEU A 196 -16.40 -10.88 13.73
CA LEU A 196 -15.16 -10.13 13.91
C LEU A 196 -15.41 -8.62 13.87
N ILE A 197 -16.14 -8.13 12.87
CA ILE A 197 -16.48 -6.70 12.75
C ILE A 197 -17.28 -6.23 13.97
N ARG A 198 -18.31 -6.99 14.37
CA ARG A 198 -19.12 -6.67 15.55
C ARG A 198 -18.27 -6.61 16.82
N LYS A 199 -17.45 -7.64 17.07
CA LYS A 199 -16.59 -7.71 18.26
C LYS A 199 -15.51 -6.63 18.27
N ALA A 200 -14.94 -6.27 17.13
CA ALA A 200 -14.03 -5.14 17.01
C ALA A 200 -14.73 -3.85 17.47
N HIS A 201 -15.96 -3.63 17.00
CA HIS A 201 -16.77 -2.47 17.39
C HIS A 201 -17.11 -2.46 18.89
N GLU A 202 -17.47 -3.61 19.47
CA GLU A 202 -17.71 -3.77 20.91
C GLU A 202 -16.45 -3.46 21.74
N LYS A 203 -15.28 -3.93 21.31
CA LYS A 203 -14.02 -3.66 22.00
C LYS A 203 -13.60 -2.19 21.91
N LEU A 204 -13.95 -1.49 20.84
CA LEU A 204 -13.70 -0.06 20.68
C LEU A 204 -14.60 0.77 21.59
N THR A 205 -15.85 0.37 21.78
CA THR A 205 -16.81 1.10 22.63
C THR A 205 -16.70 0.75 24.11
N ALA A 206 -16.21 -0.45 24.45
CA ALA A 206 -16.02 -0.89 25.83
C ALA A 206 -14.72 -0.38 26.47
N GLN A 207 -13.77 0.15 25.69
CA GLN A 207 -12.58 0.78 26.25
C GLN A 207 -12.98 2.12 26.89
N PRO A 208 -12.76 2.32 28.20
CA PRO A 208 -12.91 3.65 28.78
C PRO A 208 -11.96 4.60 28.05
N GLN A 209 -12.43 5.80 27.74
CA GLN A 209 -11.57 6.90 27.27
C GLN A 209 -10.63 7.33 28.40
N SER A 210 -9.64 6.50 28.70
CA SER A 210 -8.62 6.81 29.69
C SER A 210 -7.40 7.39 28.98
N GLY A 211 -7.23 8.71 29.09
CA GLY A 211 -5.96 9.38 28.82
C GLY A 211 -6.11 10.65 27.98
N GLN A 212 -6.44 11.76 28.65
CA GLN A 212 -5.93 13.09 28.28
C GLN A 212 -4.42 13.12 28.45
#